data_AF-H3CK88-F1
#
_entry.id   AF-H3CK88-F1
#
_cell.length_a   1.000
_cell.length_b   1.000
_cell.length_c   1.000
_cell.angle_alpha   90.00
_cell.angle_beta   90.00
_cell.angle_gamma   90.00
#
_symmetry.space_group_name_H-M   'P 1'
#
loop_
_entity.id
_entity.type
_entity.pdbx_description
1 polymer ?
#
loop_
_entity_poly.entity_id
_entity_poly.type
_entity_poly.pdbx_seq_one_letter_code
_entity_poly.pdbx_strand_id
1 'polypeptide(L)'
;ALHSCWGDSLKEMVCVDSSAPMNKLAERLLKGDEERGDPCIKHVYFRQFLPVSPKVQFDLVTAAFTLSELPGVKDREDAVLTLWRKTNSYLVLVENGTKEGHQILMEARETVLK
;
A
#
# COMPACT_ATOMS: atom_id res chain seq x y z
N ALA A 1 5.11 -13.84 7.14
CA ALA A 1 6.13 -12.80 6.86
C ALA A 1 5.91 -11.54 7.69
N LEU A 2 4.80 -10.79 7.54
CA LEU A 2 4.57 -9.59 8.37
C LEU A 2 4.47 -9.90 9.87
N HIS A 3 3.60 -10.84 10.26
CA HIS A 3 3.47 -11.27 11.66
C HIS A 3 4.79 -11.81 12.24
N SER A 4 5.59 -12.53 11.46
CA SER A 4 6.89 -13.03 11.90
C SER A 4 7.95 -11.94 12.10
N CYS A 5 7.87 -10.83 11.35
CA CYS A 5 8.82 -9.72 11.46
C CYS A 5 8.39 -8.67 12.50
N TRP A 6 7.08 -8.39 12.64
CA TRP A 6 6.58 -7.31 13.49
C TRP A 6 5.72 -7.78 14.68
N GLY A 7 5.28 -9.04 14.73
CA GLY A 7 4.52 -9.60 15.86
C GLY A 7 3.45 -8.67 16.40
N ASP A 8 3.54 -8.39 17.71
CA ASP A 8 2.61 -7.51 18.44
C ASP A 8 2.94 -6.00 18.30
N SER A 9 4.06 -5.64 17.67
CA SER A 9 4.39 -4.24 17.38
C SER A 9 3.51 -3.66 16.25
N LEU A 10 2.96 -4.52 15.40
CA LEU A 10 2.02 -4.14 14.34
C LEU A 10 0.62 -3.96 14.94
N LYS A 11 0.25 -2.71 15.17
CA LYS A 11 -1.02 -2.35 15.83
C LYS A 11 -2.23 -2.39 14.88
N GLU A 12 -2.04 -1.91 13.66
CA GLU A 12 -3.08 -1.84 12.64
C GLU A 12 -2.46 -1.91 11.24
N MET A 13 -3.25 -2.39 10.28
CA MET A 13 -2.86 -2.42 8.87
C MET A 13 -4.05 -1.98 8.01
N VAL A 14 -3.79 -1.11 7.04
CA VAL A 14 -4.79 -0.71 6.04
C VAL A 14 -4.32 -1.16 4.67
N CYS A 15 -5.11 -2.03 4.04
CA CYS A 15 -4.89 -2.50 2.69
C CYS A 15 -5.86 -1.77 1.74
N VAL A 16 -5.34 -1.21 0.66
CA VAL A 16 -6.14 -0.46 -0.30
C VAL A 16 -5.94 -1.04 -1.70
N ASP A 17 -7.04 -1.45 -2.33
CA ASP A 17 -7.08 -1.92 -3.72
C ASP A 17 -8.42 -1.53 -4.35
N SER A 18 -8.42 -0.91 -5.52
CA SER A 18 -9.66 -0.49 -6.19
C SER A 18 -10.55 -1.68 -6.57
N SER A 19 -9.95 -2.85 -6.79
CA SER A 19 -10.62 -4.11 -7.10
C SER A 19 -11.16 -4.78 -5.84
N ALA A 20 -12.49 -4.82 -5.71
CA ALA A 20 -13.17 -5.57 -4.64
C ALA A 20 -12.78 -7.07 -4.63
N PRO A 21 -12.67 -7.76 -5.78
CA PRO A 21 -12.14 -9.13 -5.81
C PRO A 21 -10.73 -9.27 -5.22
N MET A 22 -9.82 -8.32 -5.49
CA MET A 22 -8.46 -8.37 -4.95
C MET A 22 -8.44 -8.17 -3.43
N ASN A 23 -9.25 -7.26 -2.90
CA ASN A 23 -9.42 -7.13 -1.45
C ASN A 23 -9.94 -8.43 -0.81
N LYS A 24 -10.94 -9.08 -1.44
CA LYS A 24 -11.47 -10.36 -0.96
C LYS A 24 -10.41 -11.47 -1.00
N LEU A 25 -9.58 -11.50 -2.05
CA LEU A 25 -8.47 -12.43 -2.16
C LEU A 25 -7.43 -12.18 -1.06
N ALA A 26 -7.03 -10.92 -0.86
CA ALA A 26 -6.07 -10.54 0.18
C ALA A 26 -6.58 -10.88 1.59
N GLU A 27 -7.87 -10.66 1.88
CA GLU A 27 -8.48 -11.07 3.15
C GLU A 27 -8.38 -12.59 3.37
N ARG A 28 -8.60 -13.40 2.32
CA ARG A 28 -8.42 -14.86 2.41
C ARG A 28 -6.96 -15.24 2.64
N LEU A 29 -6.02 -14.61 1.93
CA LEU A 29 -4.58 -14.88 2.12
C LEU A 29 -4.12 -14.60 3.56
N LEU A 30 -4.70 -13.62 4.25
CA LEU A 30 -4.37 -13.32 5.65
C LEU A 30 -4.87 -14.36 6.66
N LYS A 31 -5.90 -15.14 6.29
CA LYS A 31 -6.44 -16.26 7.09
C LYS A 31 -5.68 -17.57 6.83
N GLY A 32 -4.83 -17.59 5.80
CA GLY A 32 -4.11 -18.79 5.38
C GLY A 32 -5.03 -19.84 4.74
N ASP A 33 -4.61 -21.10 4.78
CA ASP A 33 -5.38 -22.23 4.23
C ASP A 33 -6.63 -22.58 5.07
N GLU A 34 -6.74 -22.04 6.29
CA GLU A 34 -7.89 -22.26 7.16
C GLU A 34 -8.96 -21.19 6.92
N GLU A 35 -10.01 -21.50 6.15
CA GLU A 35 -11.11 -20.54 5.88
C GLU A 35 -11.82 -20.02 7.15
N ARG A 36 -11.66 -20.73 8.28
CA ARG A 36 -12.21 -20.39 9.60
C ARG A 36 -11.15 -19.95 10.61
N GLY A 37 -9.88 -19.85 10.21
CA GLY A 37 -8.80 -19.42 11.09
C GLY A 37 -8.93 -17.94 11.43
N ASP A 38 -8.53 -17.57 12.65
CA ASP A 38 -8.38 -16.17 13.02
C ASP A 38 -7.25 -15.53 12.19
N PRO A 39 -7.41 -14.30 11.70
CA PRO A 39 -6.36 -13.62 10.95
C PRO A 39 -5.10 -13.49 11.82
N CYS A 40 -3.95 -13.84 11.24
CA CYS A 40 -2.65 -13.78 11.92
C CYS A 40 -2.22 -12.36 12.34
N ILE A 41 -2.89 -11.33 11.80
CA ILE A 41 -2.66 -9.92 12.11
C ILE A 41 -3.99 -9.35 12.63
N LYS A 42 -3.94 -8.72 13.81
CA LYS A 42 -5.09 -8.04 14.40
C LYS A 42 -5.30 -6.69 13.71
N HIS A 43 -6.56 -6.23 13.66
CA HIS A 43 -6.92 -4.90 13.13
C HIS A 43 -6.45 -4.62 11.69
N VAL A 44 -6.85 -5.50 10.77
CA VAL A 44 -6.65 -5.27 9.33
C VAL A 44 -7.91 -4.69 8.70
N TYR A 45 -7.76 -3.60 7.95
CA TYR A 45 -8.85 -2.92 7.28
C TYR A 45 -8.64 -2.87 5.77
N PHE A 46 -9.62 -3.36 5.01
CA PHE A 46 -9.62 -3.27 3.55
C PHE A 46 -10.44 -2.06 3.09
N ARG A 47 -9.96 -1.34 2.07
CA ARG A 47 -10.61 -0.18 1.46
C ARG A 47 -10.44 -0.21 -0.05
N GLN A 48 -11.42 0.33 -0.77
CA GLN A 48 -11.32 0.47 -2.24
C GLN A 48 -10.75 1.80 -2.71
N PHE A 49 -10.60 2.76 -1.79
CA PHE A 49 -10.16 4.11 -2.11
C PHE A 49 -9.11 4.56 -1.11
N LEU A 50 -8.13 5.33 -1.60
CA LEU A 50 -7.12 5.92 -0.73
C LEU A 50 -7.80 6.87 0.28
N PRO A 51 -7.35 6.86 1.55
CA PRO A 51 -7.90 7.77 2.54
C PRO A 51 -7.51 9.22 2.23
N VAL A 52 -8.50 10.07 2.00
CA VAL A 52 -8.30 11.46 1.55
C VAL A 52 -7.88 12.40 2.68
N SER A 53 -8.30 12.13 3.92
CA SER A 53 -8.00 13.02 5.07
C SER A 53 -6.57 12.81 5.57
N PRO A 54 -5.71 13.84 5.67
CA PRO A 54 -4.34 13.67 6.18
C PRO A 54 -4.25 13.49 7.70
N LYS A 55 -5.38 13.49 8.43
CA LYS A 55 -5.39 13.43 9.90
C LYS A 55 -4.76 12.17 10.49
N VAL A 56 -4.83 11.07 9.75
CA VAL A 56 -4.26 9.77 10.16
C VAL A 56 -3.09 9.48 9.23
N GLN A 57 -1.91 9.28 9.81
CA GLN A 57 -0.68 8.88 9.14
C GLN A 57 -0.26 7.49 9.62
N PHE A 58 0.61 6.84 8.86
CA PHE A 58 1.15 5.51 9.15
C PHE A 58 2.68 5.57 9.17
N ASP A 59 3.30 4.83 10.09
CA ASP A 59 4.76 4.78 10.20
C ASP A 59 5.41 4.17 8.96
N LEU A 60 4.73 3.23 8.32
CA LEU A 60 5.14 2.61 7.06
C LEU A 60 3.99 2.66 6.05
N VAL A 61 4.25 3.29 4.90
CA VAL A 61 3.35 3.28 3.73
C VAL A 61 4.08 2.60 2.58
N THR A 62 3.43 1.62 1.96
CA THR A 62 4.02 0.85 0.84
C THR A 62 3.11 0.93 -0.38
N ALA A 63 3.71 1.12 -1.55
CA ALA A 63 3.06 0.88 -2.84
C ALA A 63 3.98 -0.02 -3.67
N ALA A 64 3.59 -1.29 -3.80
CA ALA A 64 4.39 -2.30 -4.48
C ALA A 64 3.66 -2.76 -5.74
N PHE A 65 4.29 -2.55 -6.90
CA PHE A 65 3.75 -2.85 -8.22
C PHE A 65 2.38 -2.18 -8.46
N THR A 66 2.25 -0.94 -7.96
CA THR A 66 0.97 -0.21 -7.91
C THR A 66 0.96 0.97 -8.87
N LEU A 67 2.07 1.69 -9.00
CA LEU A 67 2.12 2.91 -9.82
C LEU A 67 2.05 2.58 -11.31
N SER A 68 2.62 1.44 -11.73
CA SER A 68 2.50 0.95 -13.11
C SER A 68 1.06 0.65 -13.55
N GLU A 69 0.18 0.33 -12.61
CA GLU A 69 -1.23 -0.01 -12.86
C GLU A 69 -2.14 1.23 -12.96
N LEU A 70 -1.61 2.42 -12.65
CA LEU A 70 -2.38 3.66 -12.72
C LEU A 70 -2.44 4.17 -14.17
N PRO A 71 -3.61 4.70 -14.61
CA PRO A 71 -3.88 4.95 -16.02
C PRO A 71 -3.03 6.06 -16.65
N GLY A 72 -2.46 6.96 -15.85
CA GLY A 72 -1.69 8.09 -16.36
C GLY A 72 -0.72 8.70 -15.37
N VAL A 73 0.13 9.59 -15.88
CA VAL A 73 1.13 10.32 -15.08
C VAL A 73 0.47 11.11 -13.96
N LYS A 74 -0.62 11.82 -14.25
CA LYS A 74 -1.34 12.62 -13.24
C LYS A 74 -1.91 11.76 -12.11
N ASP A 75 -2.49 10.60 -12.44
CA ASP A 75 -3.02 9.67 -11.45
C ASP A 75 -1.89 9.11 -10.56
N ARG A 76 -0.72 8.84 -11.15
CA ARG A 76 0.49 8.46 -10.39
C ARG A 76 0.95 9.59 -9.46
N GLU A 77 1.02 10.82 -9.95
CA GLU A 77 1.41 11.99 -9.14
C GLU A 77 0.45 12.20 -7.95
N ASP A 78 -0.86 12.20 -8.21
CA ASP A 78 -1.90 12.39 -7.20
C ASP A 78 -1.87 11.26 -6.15
N ALA A 79 -1.66 10.01 -6.60
CA ALA A 79 -1.50 8.85 -5.71
C ALA A 79 -0.24 8.99 -4.85
N VAL A 80 0.92 9.30 -5.44
CA VAL A 80 2.19 9.47 -4.73
C VAL A 80 2.09 10.59 -3.69
N LEU A 81 1.50 11.74 -4.03
CA LEU A 81 1.27 12.83 -3.07
C LEU A 81 0.34 12.43 -1.93
N THR A 82 -0.70 11.65 -2.23
CA THR A 82 -1.62 11.13 -1.22
C THR A 82 -0.89 10.17 -0.26
N LEU A 83 -0.10 9.23 -0.80
CA LEU A 83 0.70 8.28 -0.02
C LEU A 83 1.75 9.02 0.83
N TRP A 84 2.41 10.03 0.28
CA TRP A 84 3.39 10.85 1.00
C TRP A 84 2.75 11.58 2.18
N ARG A 85 1.59 12.23 1.99
CA ARG A 85 0.85 12.88 3.09
C ARG A 85 0.43 11.91 4.19
N LYS A 86 0.28 10.63 3.85
CA LYS A 86 -0.06 9.53 4.77
C LYS A 86 1.13 8.91 5.48
N THR A 87 2.34 9.31 5.13
CA THR A 87 3.56 8.74 5.68
C THR A 87 4.04 9.56 6.89
N ASN A 88 4.25 8.89 8.02
CA ASN A 88 4.90 9.46 9.20
C ASN A 88 6.43 9.21 9.18
N SER A 89 6.88 8.00 8.83
CA SER A 89 8.31 7.66 8.85
C SER A 89 8.84 7.22 7.49
N TYR A 90 8.27 6.18 6.88
CA TYR A 90 8.81 5.60 5.64
C TYR A 90 7.75 5.40 4.55
N LEU A 91 8.02 5.96 3.37
CA LEU A 91 7.31 5.64 2.13
C LEU A 91 8.20 4.72 1.30
N VAL A 92 7.74 3.50 1.04
CA VAL A 92 8.45 2.50 0.24
C VAL A 92 7.70 2.27 -1.06
N LEU A 93 8.32 2.68 -2.17
CA LEU A 93 7.79 2.47 -3.51
C LEU A 93 8.59 1.33 -4.18
N VAL A 94 7.89 0.34 -4.72
CA VAL A 94 8.49 -0.80 -5.42
C VAL A 94 7.81 -0.94 -6.78
N GLU A 95 8.62 -1.08 -7.83
CA GLU A 95 8.14 -1.31 -9.19
C GLU A 95 8.95 -2.41 -9.87
N ASN A 96 8.45 -2.86 -11.02
CA ASN A 96 9.15 -3.83 -11.84
C ASN A 96 10.52 -3.29 -12.30
N GLY A 97 11.53 -4.16 -12.34
CA GLY A 97 12.90 -3.85 -12.78
C GLY A 97 13.03 -3.63 -14.29
N THR A 98 12.09 -2.90 -14.90
CA THR A 98 12.09 -2.53 -16.32
C THR A 98 12.46 -1.07 -16.49
N LYS A 99 12.69 -0.64 -17.74
CA LYS A 99 12.95 0.76 -18.06
C LYS A 99 11.76 1.63 -17.65
N GLU A 100 10.55 1.15 -17.89
CA GLU A 100 9.29 1.82 -17.55
C GLU A 100 9.14 1.93 -16.03
N GLY A 101 9.40 0.85 -15.28
CA GLY A 101 9.35 0.87 -13.81
C GLY A 101 10.39 1.81 -13.20
N HIS A 102 11.61 1.84 -13.74
CA HIS A 102 12.62 2.82 -13.33
C HIS A 102 12.14 4.25 -13.57
N GLN A 103 11.60 4.54 -14.75
CA GLN A 103 11.08 5.87 -15.09
C GLN A 103 9.95 6.30 -14.15
N ILE A 104 9.00 5.41 -13.87
CA ILE A 104 7.91 5.65 -12.92
C ILE A 104 8.44 6.00 -11.52
N LEU A 105 9.46 5.29 -11.02
CA LEU A 105 10.06 5.59 -9.71
C LEU A 105 10.81 6.93 -9.70
N MET A 106 11.48 7.30 -10.79
CA MET A 106 12.14 8.60 -10.90
C MET A 106 11.12 9.75 -10.94
N GLU A 107 10.00 9.57 -11.66
CA GLU A 107 8.88 10.51 -11.66
C GLU A 107 8.29 10.67 -10.25
N ALA A 108 7.98 9.56 -9.57
CA ALA A 108 7.46 9.59 -8.20
C ALA A 108 8.42 10.27 -7.21
N ARG A 109 9.73 10.02 -7.33
CA ARG A 109 10.77 10.70 -6.54
C ARG A 109 10.73 12.20 -6.76
N GLU A 110 10.65 12.64 -8.01
CA GLU A 110 10.59 14.05 -8.37
C GLU A 110 9.31 14.71 -7.82
N THR A 111 8.17 14.03 -7.88
CA THR A 111 6.90 14.51 -7.30
C THR A 111 6.99 14.82 -5.80
N VAL A 112 7.74 14.00 -5.04
CA VAL A 112 7.86 14.15 -3.58
C VAL A 112 8.92 15.17 -3.17
N LEU A 113 9.96 15.35 -3.98
CA LEU A 113 11.10 16.24 -3.65
C LEU A 113 10.96 17.68 -4.17
N LYS A 114 9.92 17.96 -4.96
CA LYS A 114 9.51 19.33 -5.33
C LYS A 114 8.85 20.05 -4.16
#